data_AF-A0A356SDB1-F1
#
_entry.id   AF-A0A356SDB1-F1
#
_cell.length_a   1.000
_cell.length_b   1.000
_cell.length_c   1.000
_cell.angle_alpha   90.00
_cell.angle_beta   90.00
_cell.angle_gamma   90.00
#
_symmetry.space_group_name_H-M   'P 1'
#
loop_
_entity.id
_entity.type
_entity.pdbx_description
1 polymer ?
#
loop_
_entity_poly.entity_id
_entity_poly.type
_entity_poly.pdbx_seq_one_letter_code
_entity_poly.pdbx_strand_id
1 'polypeptide(L)'
;MFSFFSSADKYSKEKLESDLETLTSFYQDRGYLQFEIESTQVAVSPAKDAVYITANVVEGDRFTITSVDLSGDLVLPEADLKRFLLISPGQVFSQQLVTSTEEYLTRRLGNEGYNFAKVTGIPEVGDGDAEVAIKFFVDPGRRTYVRRINFEGNDRTADNVLRREMRQMEAAPASAAAIEQSRIRLERLGFFSSAEVETVELPGYDDLVDVDFSVEEQSFGSIGGSLGYSQWAGVILGLNLQQNNFMGTGRQVGLNLNSSAYQSVASINYSNPYFTEDGVSRGFSVFYRKTDLAEINVASYTTDTVGATMTFGYPISETQRLGFNVGVTDTNITSGRYAVQEIRTSPRLIEGVDQYYVSTRQATGAYDGPEALFPITDLADDAFVNLSSDGFLDQNGDSYTNWSVTGSWLQSTLNRGQLATRGMSNSVSAQLAMPGSDLEFFKVNYRGEMYLPIYGEFTFHLRGELGYGDGYGDTTELPFYEHFFAGGFGSVRGFETNTLGPRSTPPILYQTGFAATA
;
A
#
# COMPACT_ATOMS: atom_id res chain seq x y z
N MET A 1 -17.74 22.93 26.97
CA MET A 1 -19.06 22.59 26.38
C MET A 1 -19.15 21.12 25.91
N PHE A 2 -18.29 20.20 26.40
CA PHE A 2 -18.29 18.77 26.04
C PHE A 2 -18.26 17.80 27.25
N SER A 3 -18.45 18.25 28.51
CA SER A 3 -18.36 17.32 29.66
C SER A 3 -19.55 16.37 29.81
N PHE A 4 -20.66 16.56 29.08
CA PHE A 4 -21.78 15.60 29.10
C PHE A 4 -21.41 14.24 28.46
N PHE A 5 -20.38 14.21 27.62
CA PHE A 5 -19.87 12.98 26.98
C PHE A 5 -18.54 12.51 27.57
N SER A 6 -17.92 13.25 28.50
CA SER A 6 -16.68 12.84 29.15
C SER A 6 -16.93 12.51 30.62
N SER A 7 -16.31 11.44 31.11
CA SER A 7 -16.28 11.13 32.54
C SER A 7 -15.13 11.85 33.27
N ALA A 8 -14.71 13.02 32.77
CA ALA A 8 -13.51 13.72 33.25
C ALA A 8 -13.69 14.28 34.67
N ASP A 9 -14.92 14.63 35.02
CA ASP A 9 -15.41 15.25 36.24
C ASP A 9 -15.87 14.21 37.29
N LYS A 10 -15.70 12.92 37.01
CA LYS A 10 -15.92 11.85 37.99
C LYS A 10 -14.67 11.68 38.87
N TYR A 11 -14.87 11.73 40.17
CA TYR A 11 -13.82 11.46 41.15
C TYR A 11 -13.51 9.95 41.21
N SER A 12 -12.22 9.61 41.12
CA SER A 12 -11.67 8.32 41.57
C SER A 12 -10.33 8.57 42.27
N LYS A 13 -9.99 7.72 43.24
CA LYS A 13 -8.76 7.89 44.03
C LYS A 13 -7.52 7.68 43.14
N GLU A 14 -7.57 6.69 42.27
CA GLU A 14 -6.50 6.30 41.35
C GLU A 14 -6.20 7.43 40.34
N LYS A 15 -7.25 8.12 39.88
CA LYS A 15 -7.10 9.27 38.99
C LYS A 15 -6.46 10.46 39.71
N LEU A 16 -6.88 10.73 40.96
CA LEU A 16 -6.27 11.78 41.76
C LEU A 16 -4.78 11.51 42.03
N GLU A 17 -4.40 10.27 42.37
CA GLU A 17 -3.00 9.90 42.56
C GLU A 17 -2.18 10.13 41.27
N SER A 18 -2.70 9.72 40.11
CA SER A 18 -2.06 9.98 38.81
C SER A 18 -1.98 11.47 38.45
N ASP A 19 -3.02 12.26 38.76
CA ASP A 19 -3.04 13.70 38.54
C ASP A 19 -2.01 14.42 39.43
N LEU A 20 -1.81 13.97 40.68
CA LEU A 20 -0.80 14.51 41.60
C LEU A 20 0.63 14.15 41.18
N GLU A 21 0.86 12.95 40.64
CA GLU A 21 2.13 12.59 40.01
C GLU A 21 2.40 13.48 38.78
N THR A 22 1.38 13.68 37.94
CA THR A 22 1.48 14.57 36.76
C THR A 22 1.80 16.01 37.18
N LEU A 23 1.22 16.49 38.27
CA LEU A 23 1.53 17.80 38.84
C LEU A 23 2.99 17.87 39.32
N THR A 24 3.46 16.83 40.01
CA THR A 24 4.86 16.72 40.46
C THR A 24 5.82 16.75 39.26
N SER A 25 5.58 15.93 38.23
CA SER A 25 6.37 15.94 37.00
C SER A 25 6.33 17.30 36.32
N PHE A 26 5.17 17.97 36.25
CA PHE A 26 5.05 19.30 35.64
C PHE A 26 6.00 20.33 36.25
N TYR A 27 6.14 20.34 37.58
CA TYR A 27 7.05 21.26 38.29
C TYR A 27 8.51 20.82 38.15
N GLN A 28 8.82 19.53 38.37
CA GLN A 28 10.18 19.01 38.26
C GLN A 28 10.76 19.16 36.85
N ASP A 29 9.93 19.09 35.81
CA ASP A 29 10.31 19.32 34.41
C ASP A 29 10.67 20.79 34.10
N ARG A 30 10.32 21.72 35.00
CA ARG A 30 10.53 23.17 34.87
C ARG A 30 11.61 23.73 35.80
N GLY A 31 12.31 22.85 36.51
CA GLY A 31 13.48 23.19 37.33
C GLY A 31 13.22 23.13 38.83
N TYR A 32 12.02 22.79 39.27
CA TYR A 32 11.65 22.74 40.68
C TYR A 32 11.95 21.36 41.26
N LEU A 33 13.24 21.08 41.51
CA LEU A 33 13.71 19.78 42.01
C LEU A 33 13.12 19.43 43.39
N GLN A 34 12.90 20.45 44.21
CA GLN A 34 12.39 20.33 45.58
C GLN A 34 10.86 20.48 45.67
N PHE A 35 10.15 20.40 44.54
CA PHE A 35 8.70 20.44 44.54
C PHE A 35 8.13 19.25 45.32
N GLU A 36 7.26 19.52 46.28
CA GLU A 36 6.60 18.51 47.10
C GLU A 36 5.14 18.88 47.39
N ILE A 37 4.27 17.87 47.42
CA ILE A 37 2.88 18.01 47.81
C ILE A 37 2.75 17.60 49.29
N GLU A 38 2.75 18.58 50.20
CA GLU A 38 2.74 18.33 51.65
C GLU A 38 1.49 17.57 52.13
N SER A 39 0.33 17.89 51.57
CA SER A 39 -0.91 17.22 51.93
C SER A 39 -1.99 17.37 50.87
N THR A 40 -2.82 16.33 50.73
CA THR A 40 -4.03 16.36 49.90
C THR A 40 -5.25 16.08 50.76
N GLN A 41 -6.23 16.97 50.71
CA GLN A 41 -7.49 16.88 51.44
C GLN A 41 -8.64 16.72 50.45
N VAL A 42 -9.47 15.70 50.64
CA VAL A 42 -10.66 15.44 49.82
C VAL A 42 -11.90 15.59 50.69
N ALA A 43 -12.77 16.53 50.33
CA ALA A 43 -14.03 16.80 51.01
C ALA A 43 -15.21 16.53 50.07
N VAL A 44 -16.25 15.86 50.56
CA VAL A 44 -17.47 15.57 49.80
C VAL A 44 -18.59 16.47 50.31
N SER A 45 -19.40 17.04 49.40
CA SER A 45 -20.54 17.86 49.79
C SER A 45 -21.57 17.05 50.59
N PRO A 46 -22.33 17.67 51.51
CA PRO A 46 -23.40 16.98 52.24
C PRO A 46 -24.46 16.34 51.34
N ALA A 47 -24.72 16.95 50.18
CA ALA A 47 -25.64 16.45 49.16
C ALA A 47 -25.03 15.33 48.29
N LYS A 48 -23.74 15.01 48.46
CA LYS A 48 -22.96 14.01 47.69
C LYS A 48 -22.95 14.24 46.18
N ASP A 49 -23.11 15.49 45.77
CA ASP A 49 -23.14 15.95 44.38
C ASP A 49 -21.85 16.66 43.95
N ALA A 50 -20.96 16.99 44.89
CA ALA A 50 -19.68 17.63 44.62
C ALA A 50 -18.55 17.05 45.49
N VAL A 51 -17.35 17.00 44.91
CA VAL A 51 -16.10 16.64 45.59
C VAL A 51 -15.13 17.82 45.45
N TYR A 52 -14.59 18.29 46.57
CA TYR A 52 -13.58 19.32 46.65
C TYR A 52 -12.24 18.67 46.98
N ILE A 53 -11.21 19.02 46.22
CA ILE A 53 -9.85 18.51 46.39
C ILE A 53 -8.97 19.71 46.68
N THR A 54 -8.20 19.67 47.76
CA THR A 54 -7.26 20.71 48.16
C THR A 54 -5.88 20.09 48.33
N ALA A 55 -4.95 20.45 47.45
CA ALA A 55 -3.54 20.06 47.54
C ALA A 55 -2.72 21.25 48.05
N ASN A 56 -2.04 21.07 49.17
CA ASN A 56 -1.06 22.03 49.69
C ASN A 56 0.30 21.65 49.13
N VAL A 57 0.96 22.58 48.45
CA VAL A 57 2.21 22.33 47.71
C VAL A 57 3.30 23.30 48.15
N VAL A 58 4.54 22.82 48.13
CA VAL A 58 5.76 23.61 48.29
C VAL A 58 6.47 23.60 46.95
N GLU A 59 6.58 24.77 46.33
CA GLU A 59 7.15 24.89 44.98
C GLU A 59 8.67 24.71 44.95
N GLY A 60 9.37 25.21 45.97
CA GLY A 60 10.84 25.19 46.04
C GLY A 60 11.50 26.17 45.06
N ASP A 61 12.83 26.15 45.03
CA ASP A 61 13.62 26.98 44.12
C ASP A 61 13.74 26.36 42.72
N ARG A 62 14.00 27.22 41.74
CA ARG A 62 14.23 26.81 40.35
C ARG A 62 15.72 26.62 40.08
N PHE A 63 16.13 25.36 39.89
CA PHE A 63 17.52 24.98 39.74
C PHE A 63 18.04 25.13 38.30
N THR A 64 19.28 25.62 38.19
CA THR A 64 20.05 25.68 36.94
C THR A 64 21.19 24.65 36.98
N ILE A 65 21.42 23.97 35.85
CA ILE A 65 22.44 22.91 35.76
C ILE A 65 23.83 23.53 35.65
N THR A 66 24.76 23.14 36.52
CA THR A 66 26.15 23.65 36.53
C THR A 66 27.12 22.73 35.79
N SER A 67 27.03 21.42 36.02
CA SER A 67 27.81 20.41 35.29
C SER A 67 26.98 19.17 35.00
N VAL A 68 27.40 18.43 33.97
CA VAL A 68 26.83 17.15 33.58
C VAL A 68 27.98 16.20 33.34
N ASP A 69 28.10 15.18 34.19
CA ASP A 69 29.22 14.25 34.18
C ASP A 69 28.74 12.79 34.11
N LEU A 70 29.55 11.94 33.48
CA LEU A 70 29.36 10.50 33.46
C LEU A 70 30.32 9.86 34.47
N SER A 71 29.82 8.90 35.25
CA SER A 71 30.58 8.18 36.28
C SER A 71 30.24 6.69 36.24
N GLY A 72 31.00 5.85 36.95
CA GLY A 72 30.82 4.40 36.98
C GLY A 72 31.76 3.65 36.05
N ASP A 73 31.32 2.52 35.49
CA ASP A 73 32.09 1.68 34.57
C ASP A 73 31.71 1.98 33.11
N LEU A 74 32.51 2.81 32.46
CA LEU A 74 32.29 3.23 31.08
C LEU A 74 32.90 2.21 30.10
N VAL A 75 32.14 1.18 29.77
CA VAL A 75 32.52 0.15 28.77
C VAL A 75 32.57 0.67 27.34
N LEU A 76 31.97 1.84 27.06
CA LEU A 76 32.02 2.54 25.78
C LEU A 76 32.81 3.85 25.91
N PRO A 77 33.41 4.37 24.82
CA PRO A 77 34.08 5.66 24.86
C PRO A 77 33.16 6.76 25.37
N GLU A 78 33.63 7.53 26.36
CA GLU A 78 32.84 8.62 26.97
C GLU A 78 32.34 9.63 25.92
N ALA A 79 33.14 9.89 24.87
CA ALA A 79 32.77 10.77 23.77
C ALA A 79 31.54 10.29 22.97
N ASP A 80 31.27 8.98 22.94
CA ASP A 80 30.10 8.42 22.28
C ASP A 80 28.87 8.49 23.20
N LEU A 81 29.04 8.22 24.49
CA LEU A 81 27.98 8.34 25.50
C LEU A 81 27.53 9.79 25.68
N LYS A 82 28.45 10.75 25.64
CA LYS A 82 28.15 12.19 25.73
C LYS A 82 27.19 12.70 24.67
N ARG A 83 27.11 12.04 23.50
CA ARG A 83 26.18 12.41 22.42
C ARG A 83 24.71 12.13 22.76
N PHE A 84 24.46 11.29 23.76
CA PHE A 84 23.13 10.95 24.25
C PHE A 84 22.70 11.79 25.45
N LEU A 85 23.59 12.66 25.97
CA LEU A 85 23.23 13.63 27.00
C LEU A 85 22.32 14.69 26.38
N LEU A 86 21.05 14.68 26.77
CA LEU A 86 20.09 15.72 26.37
C LEU A 86 20.21 16.98 27.21
N ILE A 87 20.94 16.90 28.32
CA ILE A 87 21.15 17.99 29.25
C ILE A 87 22.51 18.67 29.06
N SER A 88 22.55 19.98 29.26
CA SER A 88 23.74 20.82 29.10
C SER A 88 23.88 21.82 30.24
N PRO A 89 25.12 22.22 30.63
CA PRO A 89 25.36 23.29 31.58
C PRO A 89 24.68 24.62 31.19
N GLY A 90 24.19 25.37 32.18
CA GLY A 90 23.55 26.68 32.02
C GLY A 90 22.05 26.64 31.68
N GLN A 91 21.48 25.45 31.45
CA GLN A 91 20.04 25.29 31.24
C GLN A 91 19.32 25.05 32.57
N VAL A 92 18.01 25.29 32.58
CA VAL A 92 17.14 24.99 33.71
C VAL A 92 16.96 23.47 33.83
N PHE A 93 16.98 22.95 35.06
CA PHE A 93 16.78 21.53 35.33
C PHE A 93 15.44 21.04 34.77
N SER A 94 15.41 19.79 34.29
CA SER A 94 14.19 19.14 33.82
C SER A 94 14.30 17.64 34.08
N GLN A 95 13.42 17.10 34.92
CA GLN A 95 13.40 15.69 35.25
C GLN A 95 13.16 14.82 34.01
N GLN A 96 12.25 15.22 33.12
CA GLN A 96 12.01 14.54 31.85
C GLN A 96 13.30 14.40 31.01
N LEU A 97 14.15 15.42 30.95
CA LEU A 97 15.41 15.34 30.21
C LEU A 97 16.43 14.40 30.88
N VAL A 98 16.44 14.34 32.22
CA VAL A 98 17.27 13.40 32.98
C VAL A 98 16.84 11.97 32.71
N THR A 99 15.56 11.65 32.92
CA THR A 99 14.99 10.31 32.66
C THR A 99 15.17 9.91 31.20
N SER A 100 14.92 10.82 30.25
CA SER A 100 15.17 10.54 28.83
C SER A 100 16.65 10.20 28.58
N THR A 101 17.58 10.95 29.18
CA THR A 101 19.02 10.70 29.07
C THR A 101 19.40 9.33 29.64
N GLU A 102 18.88 8.94 30.80
CA GLU A 102 19.06 7.60 31.38
C GLU A 102 18.60 6.51 30.42
N GLU A 103 17.42 6.66 29.82
CA GLU A 103 16.87 5.72 28.84
C GLU A 103 17.73 5.65 27.57
N TYR A 104 18.18 6.79 27.04
CA TYR A 104 19.03 6.81 25.84
C TYR A 104 20.37 6.12 26.08
N LEU A 105 21.02 6.38 27.22
CA LEU A 105 22.28 5.75 27.60
C LEU A 105 22.09 4.25 27.85
N THR A 106 21.05 3.86 28.60
CA THR A 106 20.71 2.45 28.86
C THR A 106 20.47 1.69 27.56
N ARG A 107 19.68 2.25 26.64
CA ARG A 107 19.42 1.65 25.33
C ARG A 107 20.66 1.57 24.47
N ARG A 108 21.53 2.58 24.50
CA ARG A 108 22.81 2.57 23.76
C ARG A 108 23.71 1.44 24.23
N LEU A 109 23.78 1.19 25.54
CA LEU A 109 24.51 0.07 26.14
C LEU A 109 23.85 -1.27 25.81
N GLY A 110 22.52 -1.37 25.95
CA GLY A 110 21.75 -2.56 25.58
C GLY A 110 21.91 -2.97 24.13
N ASN A 111 22.13 -2.01 23.22
CA ASN A 111 22.39 -2.31 21.81
C ASN A 111 23.74 -3.03 21.56
N GLU A 112 24.69 -2.95 22.51
CA GLU A 112 25.99 -3.61 22.44
C GLU A 112 26.02 -4.96 23.19
N GLY A 113 24.91 -5.37 23.80
CA GLY A 113 24.77 -6.61 24.56
C GLY A 113 24.71 -6.43 26.07
N TYR A 114 24.71 -5.20 26.57
CA TYR A 114 24.55 -4.90 27.99
C TYR A 114 23.05 -4.73 28.32
N ASN A 115 22.27 -5.80 28.14
CA ASN A 115 20.80 -5.76 28.25
C ASN A 115 20.28 -5.36 29.64
N PHE A 116 21.06 -5.63 30.69
CA PHE A 116 20.73 -5.31 32.08
C PHE A 116 21.48 -4.07 32.60
N ALA A 117 22.00 -3.24 31.69
CA ALA A 117 22.64 -1.99 32.08
C ALA A 117 21.66 -1.10 32.84
N LYS A 118 22.15 -0.43 33.89
CA LYS A 118 21.41 0.55 34.66
C LYS A 118 22.16 1.87 34.65
N VAL A 119 21.46 2.92 34.23
CA VAL A 119 21.95 4.29 34.29
C VAL A 119 21.08 5.07 35.26
N THR A 120 21.69 5.84 36.16
CA THR A 120 20.96 6.62 37.16
C THR A 120 21.56 8.02 37.26
N GLY A 121 20.74 9.02 36.99
CA GLY A 121 21.04 10.44 37.13
C GLY A 121 20.83 10.89 38.56
N ILE A 122 21.93 11.23 39.23
CA ILE A 122 21.91 11.70 40.62
C ILE A 122 22.10 13.23 40.58
N PRO A 123 21.07 14.00 40.99
CA PRO A 123 21.22 15.43 41.19
C PRO A 123 21.98 15.71 42.49
N GLU A 124 23.10 16.41 42.38
CA GLU A 124 23.87 16.94 43.49
C GLU A 124 23.55 18.43 43.64
N VAL A 125 22.74 18.75 44.65
CA VAL A 125 22.35 20.13 44.98
C VAL A 125 23.53 20.82 45.67
N GLY A 126 23.88 22.03 45.20
CA GLY A 126 24.95 22.83 45.81
C GLY A 126 24.55 23.41 47.17
N ASP A 127 25.55 23.65 48.03
CA ASP A 127 25.36 24.30 49.34
C ASP A 127 25.18 25.83 49.17
N GLY A 128 23.98 26.27 48.75
CA GLY A 128 23.52 27.65 48.96
C GLY A 128 22.97 28.42 47.76
N ASP A 129 23.25 27.99 46.53
CA ASP A 129 22.70 28.59 45.30
C ASP A 129 21.71 27.63 44.63
N ALA A 130 20.73 28.16 43.86
CA ALA A 130 19.76 27.39 43.08
C ALA A 130 20.43 26.72 41.85
N GLU A 131 21.43 25.91 42.14
CA GLU A 131 22.37 25.29 41.23
C GLU A 131 22.45 23.79 41.52
N VAL A 132 22.46 22.98 40.47
CA VAL A 132 22.50 21.52 40.57
C VAL A 132 23.51 20.94 39.58
N ALA A 133 24.38 20.05 40.06
CA ALA A 133 25.23 19.24 39.21
C ALA A 133 24.57 17.88 38.98
N ILE A 134 24.55 17.37 37.75
CA ILE A 134 23.97 16.05 37.45
C ILE A 134 25.07 15.07 37.14
N LYS A 135 25.15 13.99 37.91
CA LYS A 135 26.05 12.86 37.63
C LYS A 135 25.26 11.64 37.21
N PHE A 136 25.49 11.16 36.01
CA PHE A 136 24.93 9.89 35.54
C PHE A 136 25.88 8.75 35.90
N PHE A 137 25.48 7.93 36.87
CA PHE A 137 26.18 6.72 37.23
C PHE A 137 25.78 5.57 36.28
N VAL A 138 26.75 5.02 35.58
CA VAL A 138 26.59 3.93 34.60
C VAL A 138 27.08 2.62 35.21
N ASP A 139 26.17 1.67 35.36
CA ASP A 139 26.47 0.27 35.63
C ASP A 139 26.08 -0.55 34.40
N PRO A 140 27.06 -0.98 33.57
CA PRO A 140 26.77 -1.71 32.34
C PRO A 140 26.34 -3.17 32.61
N GLY A 141 26.62 -3.72 33.79
CA GLY A 141 26.47 -5.15 34.02
C GLY A 141 27.35 -6.00 33.08
N ARG A 142 26.98 -7.26 32.89
CA ARG A 142 27.69 -8.19 31.99
C ARG A 142 27.13 -8.11 30.57
N ARG A 143 28.00 -8.38 29.60
CA ARG A 143 27.59 -8.54 28.20
C ARG A 143 26.93 -9.89 28.01
N THR A 144 25.76 -9.89 27.38
CA THR A 144 24.90 -11.06 27.21
C THR A 144 24.81 -11.49 25.74
N TYR A 145 24.60 -12.79 25.54
CA TYR A 145 24.41 -13.44 24.25
C TYR A 145 23.07 -14.16 24.23
N VAL A 146 22.35 -14.04 23.13
CA VAL A 146 21.07 -14.74 22.95
C VAL A 146 21.37 -16.19 22.61
N ARG A 147 21.01 -17.11 23.49
CA ARG A 147 21.15 -18.55 23.24
C ARG A 147 20.05 -19.05 22.31
N ARG A 148 18.79 -18.75 22.66
CA ARG A 148 17.60 -19.18 21.90
C ARG A 148 16.53 -18.10 21.90
N ILE A 149 15.73 -18.09 20.83
CA ILE A 149 14.50 -17.33 20.71
C ILE A 149 13.33 -18.32 20.74
N ASN A 150 12.44 -18.16 21.71
CA ASN A 150 11.23 -18.96 21.86
C ASN A 150 10.00 -18.14 21.50
N PHE A 151 8.97 -18.82 21.02
CA PHE A 151 7.68 -18.23 20.69
C PHE A 151 6.57 -18.96 21.44
N GLU A 152 5.64 -18.20 22.01
CA GLU A 152 4.47 -18.73 22.73
C GLU A 152 3.19 -18.06 22.22
N GLY A 153 2.08 -18.81 22.20
CA GLY A 153 0.76 -18.32 21.77
C GLY A 153 0.49 -18.39 20.26
N ASN A 154 1.43 -18.89 19.45
CA ASN A 154 1.26 -19.11 18.02
C ASN A 154 0.66 -20.49 17.67
N ASP A 155 -0.52 -20.81 18.23
CA ASP A 155 -1.13 -22.14 18.10
C ASP A 155 -1.51 -22.50 16.65
N ARG A 156 -1.96 -21.51 15.87
CA ARG A 156 -2.38 -21.73 14.47
C ARG A 156 -1.29 -21.35 13.49
N THR A 157 -0.40 -20.43 13.87
CA THR A 157 0.66 -19.88 13.04
C THR A 157 1.97 -20.62 13.24
N ALA A 158 2.56 -21.09 12.15
CA ALA A 158 3.82 -21.82 12.21
C ALA A 158 4.97 -20.95 12.77
N ASP A 159 5.82 -21.54 13.62
CA ASP A 159 6.99 -20.88 14.24
C ASP A 159 7.86 -20.14 13.22
N ASN A 160 8.11 -20.75 12.05
CA ASN A 160 8.94 -20.15 11.01
C ASN A 160 8.40 -18.82 10.45
N VAL A 161 7.09 -18.57 10.57
CA VAL A 161 6.45 -17.30 10.18
C VAL A 161 6.85 -16.18 11.14
N LEU A 162 7.01 -16.48 12.42
CA LEU A 162 7.47 -15.53 13.43
C LEU A 162 8.99 -15.40 13.37
N ARG A 163 9.70 -16.54 13.28
CA ARG A 163 11.17 -16.60 13.28
C ARG A 163 11.81 -15.81 12.14
N ARG A 164 11.21 -15.82 10.94
CA ARG A 164 11.71 -15.01 9.79
C ARG A 164 11.59 -13.50 9.99
N GLU A 165 10.80 -13.05 10.96
CA GLU A 165 10.69 -11.62 11.29
C GLU A 165 11.77 -11.15 12.26
N MET A 166 12.53 -12.07 12.85
CA MET A 166 13.56 -11.76 13.82
C MET A 166 14.72 -10.98 13.19
N ARG A 167 15.13 -9.93 13.88
CA ARG A 167 16.35 -9.15 13.61
C ARG A 167 17.45 -9.52 14.59
N GLN A 168 17.08 -9.86 15.82
CA GLN A 168 18.00 -10.53 16.74
C GLN A 168 18.24 -11.94 16.25
N MET A 169 19.51 -12.34 16.18
CA MET A 169 19.90 -13.70 15.83
C MET A 169 20.18 -14.50 17.10
N GLU A 170 19.86 -15.80 17.07
CA GLU A 170 20.35 -16.76 18.06
C GLU A 170 21.87 -16.91 17.92
N ALA A 171 22.55 -17.26 19.01
CA ALA A 171 24.01 -17.36 19.13
C ALA A 171 24.77 -16.07 18.75
N ALA A 172 24.14 -14.90 18.92
CA ALA A 172 24.75 -13.59 18.69
C ALA A 172 24.70 -12.74 19.97
N PRO A 173 25.53 -11.68 20.09
CA PRO A 173 25.37 -10.69 21.15
C PRO A 173 23.93 -10.19 21.19
N ALA A 174 23.37 -10.06 22.39
CA ALA A 174 22.04 -9.50 22.53
C ALA A 174 22.05 -8.03 22.09
N SER A 175 20.96 -7.57 21.50
CA SER A 175 20.81 -6.17 21.13
C SER A 175 19.39 -5.73 21.39
N ALA A 176 19.21 -4.83 22.36
CA ALA A 176 17.90 -4.29 22.71
C ALA A 176 17.16 -3.74 21.48
N ALA A 177 17.84 -2.99 20.61
CA ALA A 177 17.25 -2.49 19.36
C ALA A 177 16.83 -3.60 18.40
N ALA A 178 17.60 -4.68 18.26
CA ALA A 178 17.25 -5.79 17.37
C ALA A 178 16.07 -6.59 17.91
N ILE A 179 16.03 -6.83 19.22
CA ILE A 179 14.92 -7.51 19.92
C ILE A 179 13.63 -6.70 19.75
N GLU A 180 13.68 -5.40 20.06
CA GLU A 180 12.52 -4.51 19.92
C GLU A 180 12.05 -4.38 18.47
N GLN A 181 12.99 -4.28 17.52
CA GLN A 181 12.64 -4.28 16.10
C GLN A 181 11.98 -5.59 15.67
N SER A 182 12.37 -6.72 16.27
CA SER A 182 11.73 -8.02 16.03
C SER A 182 10.28 -8.03 16.53
N ARG A 183 10.04 -7.52 17.75
CA ARG A 183 8.70 -7.34 18.33
C ARG A 183 7.81 -6.48 17.43
N ILE A 184 8.30 -5.31 17.03
CA ILE A 184 7.58 -4.38 16.13
C ILE A 184 7.24 -5.03 14.79
N ARG A 185 8.13 -5.87 14.24
CA ARG A 185 7.87 -6.59 12.99
C ARG A 185 6.79 -7.65 13.14
N LEU A 186 6.76 -8.37 14.27
CA LEU A 186 5.69 -9.31 14.59
C LEU A 186 4.33 -8.61 14.67
N GLU A 187 4.24 -7.47 15.36
CA GLU A 187 3.00 -6.68 15.40
C GLU A 187 2.57 -6.22 14.01
N ARG A 188 3.53 -5.81 13.18
CA ARG A 188 3.28 -5.35 11.81
C ARG A 188 2.76 -6.44 10.89
N LEU A 189 2.93 -7.73 11.21
CA LEU A 189 2.33 -8.82 10.44
C LEU A 189 0.80 -8.74 10.42
N GLY A 190 0.18 -8.18 11.47
CA GLY A 190 -1.28 -8.13 11.62
C GLY A 190 -1.92 -9.49 11.91
N PHE A 191 -1.13 -10.50 12.30
CA PHE A 191 -1.63 -11.81 12.73
C PHE A 191 -1.92 -11.87 14.23
N PHE A 192 -1.34 -10.94 14.99
CA PHE A 192 -1.38 -10.92 16.46
C PHE A 192 -1.93 -9.58 16.94
N SER A 193 -2.79 -9.57 17.96
CA SER A 193 -3.31 -8.35 18.61
C SER A 193 -2.24 -7.65 19.44
N SER A 194 -1.39 -8.45 20.07
CA SER A 194 -0.24 -8.00 20.86
C SER A 194 0.97 -8.92 20.61
N ALA A 195 2.16 -8.36 20.76
CA ALA A 195 3.40 -9.11 20.85
C ALA A 195 4.24 -8.54 22.00
N GLU A 196 4.46 -9.36 23.01
CA GLU A 196 5.28 -9.04 24.17
C GLU A 196 6.62 -9.77 24.07
N VAL A 197 7.65 -9.20 24.67
CA VAL A 197 8.99 -9.78 24.68
C VAL A 197 9.57 -9.73 26.08
N GLU A 198 10.10 -10.85 26.52
CA GLU A 198 10.80 -10.99 27.79
C GLU A 198 12.21 -11.53 27.53
N THR A 199 13.19 -10.98 28.25
CA THR A 199 14.57 -11.49 28.21
C THR A 199 14.86 -12.18 29.53
N VAL A 200 14.99 -13.50 29.48
CA VAL A 200 15.14 -14.34 30.68
C VAL A 200 16.60 -14.75 30.85
N GLU A 201 17.16 -14.44 32.02
CA GLU A 201 18.50 -14.89 32.39
C GLU A 201 18.50 -16.41 32.65
N LEU A 202 19.54 -17.10 32.17
CA LEU A 202 19.65 -18.53 32.36
C LEU A 202 20.23 -18.90 33.74
N PRO A 203 19.55 -19.75 34.54
CA PRO A 203 20.13 -20.23 35.79
C PRO A 203 21.46 -20.97 35.56
N GLY A 204 22.52 -20.49 36.21
CA GLY A 204 23.85 -21.09 36.15
C GLY A 204 24.77 -20.56 35.05
N TYR A 205 24.30 -19.64 34.20
CA TYR A 205 25.10 -18.90 33.22
C TYR A 205 24.92 -17.40 33.48
N ASP A 206 26.00 -16.64 33.35
CA ASP A 206 26.03 -15.21 33.65
C ASP A 206 26.06 -14.32 32.40
N ASP A 207 26.26 -14.92 31.24
CA ASP A 207 26.40 -14.26 29.93
C ASP A 207 25.37 -14.75 28.89
N LEU A 208 24.46 -15.67 29.26
CA LEU A 208 23.45 -16.23 28.37
C LEU A 208 22.03 -15.81 28.77
N VAL A 209 21.27 -15.39 27.76
CA VAL A 209 19.84 -15.08 27.89
C VAL A 209 19.04 -15.85 26.85
N ASP A 210 17.82 -16.22 27.20
CA ASP A 210 16.79 -16.60 26.24
C ASP A 210 15.85 -15.41 26.02
N VAL A 211 15.33 -15.28 24.81
CA VAL A 211 14.36 -14.23 24.44
C VAL A 211 13.05 -14.89 24.10
N ASP A 212 12.04 -14.63 24.92
CA ASP A 212 10.73 -15.25 24.82
C ASP A 212 9.75 -14.23 24.24
N PHE A 213 9.19 -14.54 23.08
CA PHE A 213 8.14 -13.74 22.45
C PHE A 213 6.78 -14.37 22.68
N SER A 214 5.93 -13.67 23.42
CA SER A 214 4.54 -14.08 23.69
C SER A 214 3.60 -13.31 22.77
N VAL A 215 2.83 -14.02 21.95
CA VAL A 215 1.90 -13.43 20.98
C VAL A 215 0.47 -13.85 21.25
N GLU A 216 -0.49 -12.95 21.02
CA GLU A 216 -1.91 -13.27 21.06
C GLU A 216 -2.47 -13.29 19.63
N GLU A 217 -2.83 -14.47 19.11
CA GLU A 217 -3.39 -14.60 17.76
C GLU A 217 -4.75 -13.91 17.62
N GLN A 218 -4.91 -13.13 16.55
CA GLN A 218 -6.17 -12.49 16.19
C GLN A 218 -6.72 -12.98 14.85
N SER A 219 -7.93 -12.54 14.49
CA SER A 219 -8.51 -12.86 13.18
C SER A 219 -7.74 -12.15 12.06
N PHE A 220 -7.00 -12.91 11.27
CA PHE A 220 -6.19 -12.44 10.13
C PHE A 220 -6.91 -12.51 8.77
N GLY A 221 -8.24 -12.72 8.80
CA GLY A 221 -9.11 -12.69 7.63
C GLY A 221 -9.93 -11.40 7.59
N SER A 222 -10.09 -10.83 6.40
CA SER A 222 -10.90 -9.63 6.17
C SER A 222 -11.91 -9.82 5.05
N ILE A 223 -13.06 -9.16 5.23
CA ILE A 223 -14.13 -9.06 4.24
C ILE A 223 -14.34 -7.57 4.02
N GLY A 224 -14.03 -7.11 2.81
CA GLY A 224 -14.21 -5.73 2.38
C GLY A 224 -15.27 -5.65 1.29
N GLY A 225 -16.09 -4.61 1.35
CA GLY A 225 -16.98 -4.22 0.26
C GLY A 225 -16.73 -2.77 -0.12
N SER A 226 -16.81 -2.44 -1.41
CA SER A 226 -16.73 -1.07 -1.91
C SER A 226 -17.92 -0.74 -2.80
N LEU A 227 -18.43 0.48 -2.64
CA LEU A 227 -19.44 1.09 -3.49
C LEU A 227 -18.92 2.45 -3.93
N GLY A 228 -18.73 2.62 -5.23
CA GLY A 228 -18.28 3.86 -5.85
C GLY A 228 -19.21 4.29 -6.97
N TYR A 229 -19.13 5.56 -7.34
CA TYR A 229 -19.76 6.08 -8.55
C TYR A 229 -18.77 6.98 -9.28
N SER A 230 -18.70 6.83 -10.60
CA SER A 230 -17.96 7.75 -11.46
C SER A 230 -18.77 8.06 -12.72
N GLN A 231 -18.50 9.21 -13.33
CA GLN A 231 -19.24 9.67 -14.50
C GLN A 231 -19.11 8.74 -15.72
N TRP A 232 -17.99 8.01 -15.84
CA TRP A 232 -17.69 7.17 -17.00
C TRP A 232 -17.74 5.67 -16.72
N ALA A 233 -17.51 5.22 -15.47
CA ALA A 233 -17.64 3.81 -15.10
C ALA A 233 -19.00 3.46 -14.47
N GLY A 234 -19.86 4.45 -14.25
CA GLY A 234 -21.13 4.27 -13.56
C GLY A 234 -20.94 3.86 -12.10
N VAL A 235 -21.85 3.00 -11.62
CA VAL A 235 -21.76 2.40 -10.28
C VAL A 235 -20.68 1.32 -10.30
N ILE A 236 -19.77 1.38 -9.33
CA ILE A 236 -18.69 0.41 -9.13
C ILE A 236 -18.97 -0.35 -7.84
N LEU A 237 -19.06 -1.66 -7.93
CA LEU A 237 -19.25 -2.58 -6.83
C LEU A 237 -18.01 -3.45 -6.69
N GLY A 238 -17.44 -3.51 -5.50
CA GLY A 238 -16.32 -4.38 -5.19
C GLY A 238 -16.61 -5.23 -3.96
N LEU A 239 -16.21 -6.50 -4.01
CA LEU A 239 -16.13 -7.39 -2.86
C LEU A 239 -14.74 -8.00 -2.84
N ASN A 240 -14.08 -7.93 -1.69
CA ASN A 240 -12.77 -8.51 -1.43
C ASN A 240 -12.88 -9.42 -0.21
N LEU A 241 -12.53 -10.69 -0.39
CA LEU A 241 -12.36 -11.66 0.69
C LEU A 241 -10.88 -11.99 0.73
N GLN A 242 -10.24 -11.80 1.87
CA GLN A 242 -8.79 -11.99 1.99
C GLN A 242 -8.46 -12.74 3.28
N GLN A 243 -7.55 -13.71 3.17
CA GLN A 243 -6.98 -14.44 4.30
C GLN A 243 -5.46 -14.28 4.28
N ASN A 244 -4.90 -13.53 5.25
CA ASN A 244 -3.50 -13.12 5.20
C ASN A 244 -2.50 -14.14 5.78
N ASN A 245 -3.00 -15.13 6.53
CA ASN A 245 -2.22 -16.22 7.12
C ASN A 245 -2.92 -17.56 6.88
N PHE A 246 -3.15 -17.90 5.61
CA PHE A 246 -3.86 -19.10 5.20
C PHE A 246 -3.20 -20.35 5.79
N MET A 247 -3.96 -21.12 6.57
CA MET A 247 -3.50 -22.30 7.30
C MET A 247 -2.26 -22.07 8.19
N GLY A 248 -2.03 -20.85 8.67
CA GLY A 248 -0.90 -20.56 9.57
C GLY A 248 0.46 -20.44 8.90
N THR A 249 0.50 -20.38 7.57
CA THR A 249 1.76 -20.45 6.79
C THR A 249 2.37 -19.08 6.45
N GLY A 250 1.70 -18.00 6.85
CA GLY A 250 2.00 -16.63 6.44
C GLY A 250 1.75 -16.36 4.95
N ARG A 251 1.04 -17.27 4.27
CA ARG A 251 0.63 -17.15 2.86
C ARG A 251 -0.74 -16.50 2.78
N GLN A 252 -0.96 -15.77 1.71
CA GLN A 252 -2.16 -14.98 1.48
C GLN A 252 -3.02 -15.64 0.42
N VAL A 253 -4.32 -15.76 0.66
CA VAL A 253 -5.31 -16.21 -0.33
C VAL A 253 -6.45 -15.21 -0.36
N GLY A 254 -6.87 -14.79 -1.55
CA GLY A 254 -7.94 -13.81 -1.70
C GLY A 254 -8.84 -14.06 -2.91
N LEU A 255 -10.11 -13.73 -2.76
CA LEU A 255 -11.09 -13.63 -3.83
C LEU A 255 -11.44 -12.15 -4.02
N ASN A 256 -11.32 -11.67 -5.25
CA ASN A 256 -11.70 -10.33 -5.64
C ASN A 256 -12.81 -10.40 -6.68
N LEU A 257 -13.93 -9.74 -6.41
CA LEU A 257 -15.04 -9.55 -7.33
C LEU A 257 -15.22 -8.05 -7.53
N ASN A 258 -15.20 -7.58 -8.77
CA ASN A 258 -15.41 -6.18 -9.09
C ASN A 258 -16.35 -6.09 -10.31
N SER A 259 -17.33 -5.20 -10.24
CA SER A 259 -18.26 -4.92 -11.32
C SER A 259 -18.44 -3.42 -11.46
N SER A 260 -18.34 -2.93 -12.70
CA SER A 260 -18.70 -1.58 -13.11
C SER A 260 -19.67 -1.65 -14.30
N ALA A 261 -20.05 -0.52 -14.88
CA ALA A 261 -20.88 -0.49 -16.09
C ALA A 261 -20.22 -1.22 -17.28
N TYR A 262 -18.91 -1.00 -17.48
CA TYR A 262 -18.18 -1.51 -18.65
C TYR A 262 -17.32 -2.76 -18.36
N GLN A 263 -17.09 -3.14 -17.09
CA GLN A 263 -16.16 -4.22 -16.77
C GLN A 263 -16.61 -5.05 -15.57
N SER A 264 -16.50 -6.37 -15.69
CA SER A 264 -16.66 -7.31 -14.59
C SER A 264 -15.40 -8.17 -14.46
N VAL A 265 -14.85 -8.27 -13.25
CA VAL A 265 -13.65 -9.05 -12.94
C VAL A 265 -13.90 -9.95 -11.74
N ALA A 266 -13.55 -11.22 -11.88
CA ALA A 266 -13.43 -12.16 -10.78
C ALA A 266 -12.01 -12.72 -10.76
N SER A 267 -11.30 -12.64 -9.64
CA SER A 267 -9.97 -13.23 -9.52
C SER A 267 -9.74 -13.92 -8.19
N ILE A 268 -9.04 -15.06 -8.25
CA ILE A 268 -8.51 -15.77 -7.10
C ILE A 268 -7.02 -15.56 -7.08
N ASN A 269 -6.49 -15.15 -5.94
CA ASN A 269 -5.12 -14.74 -5.77
C ASN A 269 -4.49 -15.55 -4.63
N TYR A 270 -3.30 -16.06 -4.86
CA TYR A 270 -2.44 -16.67 -3.87
C TYR A 270 -1.12 -15.91 -3.85
N SER A 271 -0.57 -15.62 -2.67
CA SER A 271 0.72 -14.97 -2.54
C SER A 271 1.52 -15.58 -1.39
N ASN A 272 2.79 -15.88 -1.64
CA ASN A 272 3.80 -16.15 -0.62
C ASN A 272 4.76 -14.95 -0.53
N PRO A 273 4.66 -14.10 0.51
CA PRO A 273 5.52 -12.92 0.67
C PRO A 273 7.00 -13.26 0.85
N TYR A 274 7.31 -14.44 1.39
CA TYR A 274 8.66 -14.94 1.65
C TYR A 274 8.86 -16.27 0.93
N PHE A 275 8.90 -16.21 -0.41
CA PHE A 275 9.32 -17.35 -1.22
C PHE A 275 10.81 -17.66 -1.03
N THR A 276 11.61 -16.63 -0.77
CA THR A 276 13.00 -16.75 -0.29
C THR A 276 13.13 -16.10 1.10
N GLU A 277 14.23 -16.41 1.80
CA GLU A 277 14.53 -15.84 3.12
C GLU A 277 14.67 -14.31 3.08
N ASP A 278 15.18 -13.75 1.98
CA ASP A 278 15.37 -12.31 1.78
C ASP A 278 14.08 -11.52 1.47
N GLY A 279 12.90 -12.16 1.49
CA GLY A 279 11.61 -11.49 1.27
C GLY A 279 11.24 -11.31 -0.20
N VAL A 280 11.76 -12.16 -1.09
CA VAL A 280 11.23 -12.25 -2.46
C VAL A 280 9.84 -12.87 -2.40
N SER A 281 8.84 -12.17 -2.94
CA SER A 281 7.47 -12.65 -2.97
C SER A 281 7.19 -13.45 -4.24
N ARG A 282 6.35 -14.48 -4.15
CA ARG A 282 5.83 -15.24 -5.29
C ARG A 282 4.32 -15.38 -5.21
N GLY A 283 3.61 -14.94 -6.24
CA GLY A 283 2.16 -15.01 -6.34
C GLY A 283 1.68 -15.81 -7.56
N PHE A 284 0.45 -16.31 -7.44
CA PHE A 284 -0.32 -16.89 -8.53
C PHE A 284 -1.69 -16.23 -8.54
N SER A 285 -2.19 -15.86 -9.71
CA SER A 285 -3.54 -15.33 -9.88
C SER A 285 -4.23 -16.05 -11.02
N VAL A 286 -5.50 -16.36 -10.84
CA VAL A 286 -6.40 -16.80 -11.91
C VAL A 286 -7.55 -15.83 -11.96
N PHE A 287 -7.84 -15.29 -13.13
CA PHE A 287 -8.88 -14.29 -13.30
C PHE A 287 -9.75 -14.57 -14.51
N TYR A 288 -11.00 -14.15 -14.40
CA TYR A 288 -11.92 -13.96 -15.51
C TYR A 288 -12.29 -12.47 -15.57
N ARG A 289 -12.23 -11.90 -16.76
CA ARG A 289 -12.56 -10.51 -17.03
C ARG A 289 -13.45 -10.42 -18.25
N LYS A 290 -14.61 -9.79 -18.09
CA LYS A 290 -15.46 -9.36 -19.18
C LYS A 290 -15.41 -7.84 -19.31
N THR A 291 -15.18 -7.35 -20.51
CA THR A 291 -15.13 -5.90 -20.80
C THR A 291 -16.07 -5.59 -21.95
N ASP A 292 -16.97 -4.63 -21.75
CA ASP A 292 -17.83 -4.07 -22.77
C ASP A 292 -17.47 -2.60 -22.99
N LEU A 293 -16.78 -2.33 -24.09
CA LEU A 293 -16.24 -1.02 -24.37
C LEU A 293 -17.19 -0.14 -25.20
N ALA A 294 -18.36 -0.67 -25.59
CA ALA A 294 -19.39 0.11 -26.26
C ALA A 294 -19.94 1.25 -25.38
N GLU A 295 -19.77 1.15 -24.06
CA GLU A 295 -20.25 2.15 -23.09
C GLU A 295 -19.27 3.30 -22.80
N ILE A 296 -18.04 3.29 -23.33
CA ILE A 296 -16.99 4.28 -22.97
C ILE A 296 -16.34 5.04 -24.14
N ASN A 297 -17.13 5.40 -25.16
CA ASN A 297 -16.73 6.24 -26.30
C ASN A 297 -15.60 5.69 -27.19
N VAL A 298 -15.40 4.37 -27.18
CA VAL A 298 -14.48 3.67 -28.10
C VAL A 298 -15.29 2.77 -29.04
N ALA A 299 -14.63 2.20 -30.05
CA ALA A 299 -15.28 1.31 -31.01
C ALA A 299 -15.99 0.14 -30.30
N SER A 300 -17.17 -0.25 -30.77
CA SER A 300 -18.03 -1.19 -30.05
C SER A 300 -17.55 -2.65 -30.23
N TYR A 301 -16.88 -3.18 -29.22
CA TYR A 301 -16.53 -4.59 -29.09
C TYR A 301 -16.56 -5.03 -27.63
N THR A 302 -16.77 -6.32 -27.40
CA THR A 302 -16.68 -6.95 -26.08
C THR A 302 -15.53 -7.94 -26.05
N THR A 303 -14.91 -8.10 -24.88
CA THR A 303 -13.83 -9.06 -24.64
C THR A 303 -14.17 -9.93 -23.44
N ASP A 304 -13.98 -11.23 -23.59
CA ASP A 304 -14.06 -12.22 -22.53
C ASP A 304 -12.68 -12.86 -22.38
N THR A 305 -11.97 -12.53 -21.30
CA THR A 305 -10.61 -13.01 -21.03
C THR A 305 -10.59 -13.91 -19.81
N VAL A 306 -10.04 -15.11 -19.95
CA VAL A 306 -9.59 -15.96 -18.85
C VAL A 306 -8.08 -15.94 -18.82
N GLY A 307 -7.48 -15.75 -17.65
CA GLY A 307 -6.03 -15.71 -17.54
C GLY A 307 -5.50 -16.33 -16.26
N ALA A 308 -4.26 -16.79 -16.33
CA ALA A 308 -3.48 -17.21 -15.19
C ALA A 308 -2.12 -16.52 -15.21
N THR A 309 -1.68 -15.99 -14.07
CA THR A 309 -0.41 -15.29 -13.94
C THR A 309 0.38 -15.80 -12.74
N MET A 310 1.69 -15.77 -12.91
CA MET A 310 2.69 -16.02 -11.88
C MET A 310 3.53 -14.76 -11.73
N THR A 311 3.63 -14.24 -10.51
CA THR A 311 4.32 -12.98 -10.22
C THR A 311 5.44 -13.20 -9.23
N PHE A 312 6.59 -12.61 -9.49
CA PHE A 312 7.70 -12.47 -8.55
C PHE A 312 7.91 -11.00 -8.20
N GLY A 313 8.21 -10.72 -6.95
CA GLY A 313 8.51 -9.37 -6.47
C GLY A 313 9.78 -9.37 -5.64
N TYR A 314 10.81 -8.68 -6.12
CA TYR A 314 12.11 -8.59 -5.47
C TYR A 314 12.29 -7.20 -4.84
N PRO A 315 12.32 -7.09 -3.50
CA PRO A 315 12.64 -5.82 -2.84
C PRO A 315 14.13 -5.53 -2.99
N ILE A 316 14.50 -4.46 -3.70
CA ILE A 316 15.91 -4.02 -3.80
C ILE A 316 16.27 -3.20 -2.55
N SER A 317 15.36 -2.33 -2.11
CA SER A 317 15.53 -1.47 -0.95
C SER A 317 14.15 -1.12 -0.38
N GLU A 318 14.11 -0.34 0.70
CA GLU A 318 12.86 0.17 1.27
C GLU A 318 12.05 1.04 0.31
N THR A 319 12.69 1.56 -0.75
CA THR A 319 12.09 2.48 -1.71
C THR A 319 11.99 1.90 -3.12
N GLN A 320 12.53 0.70 -3.39
CA GLN A 320 12.61 0.13 -4.73
C GLN A 320 12.22 -1.35 -4.78
N ARG A 321 11.46 -1.73 -5.81
CA ARG A 321 11.02 -3.10 -6.05
C ARG A 321 11.09 -3.44 -7.54
N LEU A 322 11.57 -4.63 -7.87
CA LEU A 322 11.42 -5.23 -9.19
C LEU A 322 10.26 -6.21 -9.19
N GLY A 323 9.50 -6.22 -10.27
CA GLY A 323 8.45 -7.19 -10.55
C GLY A 323 8.78 -7.99 -11.81
N PHE A 324 8.47 -9.27 -11.78
CA PHE A 324 8.52 -10.14 -12.95
C PHE A 324 7.24 -10.96 -13.00
N ASN A 325 6.50 -10.87 -14.10
CA ASN A 325 5.24 -11.57 -14.27
C ASN A 325 5.32 -12.46 -15.50
N VAL A 326 4.83 -13.68 -15.38
CA VAL A 326 4.61 -14.59 -16.51
C VAL A 326 3.14 -14.92 -16.52
N GLY A 327 2.47 -14.77 -17.66
CA GLY A 327 1.03 -14.98 -17.76
C GLY A 327 0.66 -15.73 -19.02
N VAL A 328 -0.49 -16.40 -18.96
CA VAL A 328 -1.20 -16.91 -20.13
C VAL A 328 -2.63 -16.36 -20.08
N THR A 329 -3.12 -15.89 -21.21
CA THR A 329 -4.47 -15.33 -21.35
C THR A 329 -5.13 -15.88 -22.59
N ASP A 330 -6.33 -16.43 -22.42
CA ASP A 330 -7.26 -16.76 -23.50
C ASP A 330 -8.28 -15.64 -23.60
N THR A 331 -8.37 -14.97 -24.75
CA THR A 331 -9.25 -13.82 -24.98
C THR A 331 -10.13 -14.08 -26.19
N ASN A 332 -11.44 -14.03 -25.99
CA ASN A 332 -12.43 -14.07 -27.06
C ASN A 332 -13.00 -12.68 -27.27
N ILE A 333 -13.09 -12.25 -28.52
CA ILE A 333 -13.57 -10.93 -28.92
C ILE A 333 -14.88 -11.09 -29.68
N THR A 334 -15.89 -10.32 -29.31
CA THR A 334 -17.12 -10.21 -30.08
C THR A 334 -17.28 -8.81 -30.64
N SER A 335 -17.24 -8.69 -31.97
CA SER A 335 -17.51 -7.44 -32.67
C SER A 335 -19.02 -7.23 -32.86
N GLY A 336 -19.57 -6.08 -32.45
CA GLY A 336 -20.97 -5.75 -32.74
C GLY A 336 -21.20 -5.37 -34.21
N ARG A 337 -22.46 -5.28 -34.67
CA ARG A 337 -22.88 -4.90 -36.06
C ARG A 337 -22.28 -3.58 -36.56
N TYR A 338 -21.96 -2.67 -35.65
CA TYR A 338 -21.40 -1.36 -35.96
C TYR A 338 -19.89 -1.25 -35.62
N ALA A 339 -19.19 -2.39 -35.51
CA ALA A 339 -17.74 -2.39 -35.40
C ALA A 339 -17.10 -1.61 -36.56
N VAL A 340 -16.09 -0.82 -36.23
CA VAL A 340 -15.33 0.02 -37.17
C VAL A 340 -14.51 -0.84 -38.13
N GLN A 341 -14.16 -0.27 -39.28
CA GLN A 341 -13.49 -1.00 -40.37
C GLN A 341 -12.15 -1.59 -39.96
N GLU A 342 -11.41 -0.91 -39.08
CA GLU A 342 -10.12 -1.37 -38.57
C GLU A 342 -10.24 -2.63 -37.70
N ILE A 343 -11.38 -2.81 -37.00
CA ILE A 343 -11.64 -4.00 -36.19
C ILE A 343 -12.16 -5.13 -37.08
N ARG A 344 -13.12 -4.83 -37.95
CA ARG A 344 -13.74 -5.81 -38.84
C ARG A 344 -14.20 -5.19 -40.16
N THR A 345 -13.86 -5.85 -41.26
CA THR A 345 -14.17 -5.52 -42.64
C THR A 345 -15.67 -5.20 -42.82
N SER A 346 -15.96 -4.08 -43.50
CA SER A 346 -17.33 -3.64 -43.79
C SER A 346 -17.41 -2.99 -45.19
N PRO A 347 -18.49 -3.16 -45.97
CA PRO A 347 -19.78 -3.68 -45.55
C PRO A 347 -19.84 -5.20 -45.45
N ARG A 348 -20.64 -5.68 -44.50
CA ARG A 348 -20.87 -7.11 -44.25
C ARG A 348 -22.34 -7.42 -44.34
N LEU A 349 -22.66 -8.58 -44.90
CA LEU A 349 -24.02 -9.09 -44.91
C LEU A 349 -24.50 -9.31 -43.48
N ILE A 350 -25.78 -9.05 -43.27
CA ILE A 350 -26.42 -9.25 -41.97
C ILE A 350 -26.84 -10.70 -41.89
N GLU A 351 -26.45 -11.38 -40.82
CA GLU A 351 -26.86 -12.75 -40.58
C GLU A 351 -28.40 -12.84 -40.54
N GLY A 352 -28.96 -13.78 -41.32
CA GLY A 352 -30.41 -13.93 -41.48
C GLY A 352 -31.06 -13.03 -42.55
N VAL A 353 -30.30 -12.24 -43.29
CA VAL A 353 -30.79 -11.53 -44.49
C VAL A 353 -30.45 -12.37 -45.73
N ASP A 354 -31.47 -13.00 -46.32
CA ASP A 354 -31.31 -13.91 -47.46
C ASP A 354 -31.62 -13.27 -48.82
N GLN A 355 -32.05 -12.01 -48.84
CA GLN A 355 -32.52 -11.31 -50.03
C GLN A 355 -31.97 -9.88 -50.12
N TYR A 356 -31.76 -9.38 -51.34
CA TYR A 356 -31.37 -8.01 -51.63
C TYR A 356 -32.26 -7.39 -52.71
N TYR A 357 -32.26 -6.06 -52.81
CA TYR A 357 -32.84 -5.33 -53.93
C TYR A 357 -31.90 -4.20 -54.33
N VAL A 358 -31.99 -3.75 -55.59
CA VAL A 358 -31.23 -2.60 -56.10
C VAL A 358 -32.21 -1.50 -56.43
N SER A 359 -32.04 -0.32 -55.83
CA SER A 359 -32.86 0.85 -56.15
C SER A 359 -32.00 1.97 -56.73
N THR A 360 -32.34 2.39 -57.95
CA THR A 360 -31.66 3.52 -58.61
C THR A 360 -32.47 4.78 -58.36
N ARG A 361 -31.89 5.76 -57.65
CA ARG A 361 -32.53 7.04 -57.39
C ARG A 361 -32.30 8.00 -58.57
N GLN A 362 -33.38 8.48 -59.17
CA GLN A 362 -33.36 9.48 -60.24
C GLN A 362 -33.07 10.88 -59.67
N ALA A 363 -32.60 11.80 -60.53
CA ALA A 363 -32.29 13.19 -60.16
C ALA A 363 -33.50 13.97 -59.61
N THR A 364 -34.72 13.51 -59.91
CA THR A 364 -36.00 14.03 -59.41
C THR A 364 -36.30 13.61 -57.97
N GLY A 365 -35.49 12.71 -57.39
CA GLY A 365 -35.68 12.13 -56.07
C GLY A 365 -36.55 10.87 -56.04
N ALA A 366 -37.16 10.48 -57.16
CA ALA A 366 -37.94 9.25 -57.32
C ALA A 366 -37.05 8.03 -57.65
N TYR A 367 -37.52 6.82 -57.37
CA TYR A 367 -36.83 5.58 -57.74
C TYR A 367 -37.27 5.08 -59.13
N ASP A 368 -36.36 4.40 -59.83
CA ASP A 368 -36.48 4.03 -61.25
C ASP A 368 -37.57 2.98 -61.56
N GLY A 369 -38.16 2.34 -60.53
CA GLY A 369 -39.24 1.36 -60.68
C GLY A 369 -39.52 0.56 -59.41
N PRO A 370 -40.47 -0.40 -59.44
CA PRO A 370 -40.73 -1.30 -58.32
C PRO A 370 -39.50 -2.15 -58.00
N GLU A 371 -39.18 -2.25 -56.72
CA GLU A 371 -38.02 -2.99 -56.23
C GLU A 371 -38.30 -4.50 -56.29
N ALA A 372 -37.40 -5.26 -56.91
CA ALA A 372 -37.46 -6.71 -56.95
C ALA A 372 -36.48 -7.30 -55.92
N LEU A 373 -36.95 -8.31 -55.19
CA LEU A 373 -36.12 -9.07 -54.25
C LEU A 373 -35.42 -10.20 -54.99
N PHE A 374 -34.10 -10.24 -54.88
CA PHE A 374 -33.22 -11.26 -55.43
C PHE A 374 -32.56 -12.05 -54.29
N PRO A 375 -32.33 -13.36 -54.46
CA PRO A 375 -31.56 -14.15 -53.50
C PRO A 375 -30.16 -13.55 -53.31
N ILE A 376 -29.68 -13.50 -52.07
CA ILE A 376 -28.35 -12.93 -51.77
C ILE A 376 -27.20 -13.68 -52.44
N THR A 377 -27.43 -14.93 -52.86
CA THR A 377 -26.49 -15.74 -53.65
C THR A 377 -26.23 -15.19 -55.05
N ASP A 378 -27.15 -14.38 -55.58
CA ASP A 378 -27.06 -13.82 -56.93
C ASP A 378 -26.41 -12.42 -56.92
N LEU A 379 -25.99 -11.95 -55.73
CA LEU A 379 -25.29 -10.69 -55.56
C LEU A 379 -23.97 -10.75 -56.32
N ALA A 380 -23.78 -9.85 -57.28
CA ALA A 380 -22.57 -9.82 -58.09
C ALA A 380 -21.34 -9.52 -57.23
N ASP A 381 -20.18 -10.09 -57.61
CA ASP A 381 -18.94 -9.96 -56.83
C ASP A 381 -18.51 -8.49 -56.63
N ASP A 382 -18.91 -7.59 -57.53
CA ASP A 382 -18.66 -6.15 -57.46
C ASP A 382 -19.53 -5.40 -56.42
N ALA A 383 -20.62 -6.00 -55.95
CA ALA A 383 -21.45 -5.47 -54.86
C ALA A 383 -20.84 -5.72 -53.47
N PHE A 384 -19.85 -6.63 -53.38
CA PHE A 384 -18.94 -6.69 -52.24
C PHE A 384 -17.83 -5.68 -52.52
N VAL A 385 -17.78 -4.60 -51.73
CA VAL A 385 -16.79 -3.54 -51.92
C VAL A 385 -15.39 -4.16 -51.93
N ASN A 386 -14.60 -3.85 -52.96
CA ASN A 386 -13.15 -4.08 -52.94
C ASN A 386 -12.54 -3.16 -51.88
N LEU A 387 -12.44 -3.66 -50.64
CA LEU A 387 -11.81 -2.94 -49.56
C LEU A 387 -10.30 -2.93 -49.79
N SER A 388 -9.67 -1.81 -49.46
CA SER A 388 -8.22 -1.64 -49.61
C SER A 388 -7.40 -2.49 -48.64
N SER A 389 -8.03 -3.03 -47.58
CA SER A 389 -7.42 -3.88 -46.56
C SER A 389 -8.48 -4.56 -45.68
N ASP A 390 -8.21 -5.78 -45.22
CA ASP A 390 -9.05 -6.49 -44.24
C ASP A 390 -8.92 -5.89 -42.82
N GLY A 391 -9.97 -5.99 -42.01
CA GLY A 391 -9.94 -5.60 -40.60
C GLY A 391 -9.12 -6.57 -39.74
N PHE A 392 -8.73 -6.14 -38.54
CA PHE A 392 -7.85 -6.90 -37.65
C PHE A 392 -8.39 -8.30 -37.33
N LEU A 393 -9.69 -8.43 -37.02
CA LEU A 393 -10.31 -9.72 -36.69
C LEU A 393 -10.44 -10.65 -37.91
N ASP A 394 -10.54 -10.09 -39.12
CA ASP A 394 -10.62 -10.89 -40.34
C ASP A 394 -9.25 -11.52 -40.68
N GLN A 395 -8.15 -10.84 -40.32
CA GLN A 395 -6.79 -11.34 -40.51
C GLN A 395 -6.35 -12.29 -39.41
N ASN A 396 -6.70 -12.00 -38.15
CA ASN A 396 -6.15 -12.69 -36.97
C ASN A 396 -7.13 -13.65 -36.29
N GLY A 397 -8.41 -13.68 -36.70
CA GLY A 397 -9.46 -14.40 -35.99
C GLY A 397 -10.00 -13.61 -34.80
N ASP A 398 -10.83 -14.23 -33.95
CA ASP A 398 -11.51 -13.60 -32.81
C ASP A 398 -11.24 -14.25 -31.45
N SER A 399 -10.35 -15.25 -31.41
CA SER A 399 -9.94 -15.98 -30.21
C SER A 399 -8.43 -16.06 -30.17
N TYR A 400 -7.82 -15.67 -29.04
CA TYR A 400 -6.37 -15.59 -28.89
C TYR A 400 -5.90 -16.16 -27.56
N THR A 401 -5.00 -17.13 -27.61
CA THR A 401 -4.20 -17.57 -26.47
C THR A 401 -2.80 -16.94 -26.56
N ASN A 402 -2.52 -16.02 -25.62
CA ASN A 402 -1.25 -15.30 -25.56
C ASN A 402 -0.47 -15.62 -24.28
N TRP A 403 0.83 -15.88 -24.43
CA TRP A 403 1.78 -15.97 -23.34
C TRP A 403 2.48 -14.63 -23.18
N SER A 404 2.57 -14.09 -21.97
CA SER A 404 3.20 -12.80 -21.73
C SER A 404 4.25 -12.86 -20.64
N VAL A 405 5.30 -12.07 -20.82
CA VAL A 405 6.30 -11.79 -19.80
C VAL A 405 6.33 -10.29 -19.56
N THR A 406 6.21 -9.88 -18.29
CA THR A 406 6.24 -8.47 -17.91
C THR A 406 7.31 -8.23 -16.86
N GLY A 407 8.31 -7.42 -17.19
CA GLY A 407 9.24 -6.83 -16.23
C GLY A 407 8.73 -5.49 -15.73
N SER A 408 8.85 -5.22 -14.43
CA SER A 408 8.51 -3.91 -13.87
C SER A 408 9.52 -3.45 -12.82
N TRP A 409 9.65 -2.13 -12.69
CA TRP A 409 10.44 -1.47 -11.67
C TRP A 409 9.59 -0.36 -11.06
N LEU A 410 9.48 -0.39 -9.74
CA LEU A 410 8.78 0.62 -8.95
C LEU A 410 9.79 1.26 -7.99
N GLN A 411 9.80 2.59 -7.95
CA GLN A 411 10.53 3.36 -6.96
C GLN A 411 9.60 4.41 -6.34
N SER A 412 9.61 4.54 -5.01
CA SER A 412 8.93 5.62 -4.30
C SER A 412 9.80 6.17 -3.18
N THR A 413 10.11 7.47 -3.27
CA THR A 413 10.79 8.26 -2.23
C THR A 413 9.87 9.33 -1.66
N LEU A 414 8.55 9.20 -1.88
CA LEU A 414 7.55 10.11 -1.37
C LEU A 414 7.59 10.15 0.15
N ASN A 415 7.56 11.36 0.72
CA ASN A 415 7.61 11.55 2.16
C ASN A 415 6.35 11.09 2.89
N ARG A 416 5.20 11.02 2.19
CA ARG A 416 3.89 10.62 2.72
C ARG A 416 3.08 9.90 1.65
N GLY A 417 2.26 8.94 2.05
CA GLY A 417 1.38 8.18 1.14
C GLY A 417 0.13 8.94 0.68
N GLN A 418 -0.32 9.92 1.47
CA GLN A 418 -1.41 10.83 1.10
C GLN A 418 -0.90 12.28 1.19
N LEU A 419 -1.29 13.11 0.23
CA LEU A 419 -0.90 14.52 0.14
C LEU A 419 0.63 14.69 0.26
N ALA A 420 1.38 13.96 -0.57
CA ALA A 420 2.83 14.07 -0.61
C ALA A 420 3.26 15.51 -0.93
N THR A 421 4.31 15.97 -0.25
CA THR A 421 4.88 17.33 -0.43
C THR A 421 6.30 17.32 -0.93
N ARG A 422 6.97 16.16 -0.90
CA ARG A 422 8.36 15.99 -1.35
C ARG A 422 8.62 14.56 -1.80
N GLY A 423 9.43 14.43 -2.83
CA GLY A 423 9.96 13.14 -3.30
C GLY A 423 9.46 12.79 -4.70
N MET A 424 9.77 11.58 -5.14
CA MET A 424 9.44 11.09 -6.47
C MET A 424 8.84 9.70 -6.42
N SER A 425 7.97 9.41 -7.38
CA SER A 425 7.42 8.07 -7.64
C SER A 425 7.62 7.75 -9.11
N ASN A 426 8.32 6.65 -9.39
CA ASN A 426 8.60 6.19 -10.75
C ASN A 426 8.11 4.75 -10.89
N SER A 427 7.41 4.46 -11.97
CA SER A 427 6.99 3.11 -12.35
C SER A 427 7.31 2.89 -13.81
N VAL A 428 8.09 1.85 -14.10
CA VAL A 428 8.37 1.37 -15.45
C VAL A 428 7.82 -0.04 -15.55
N SER A 429 7.12 -0.36 -16.64
CA SER A 429 6.72 -1.72 -16.97
C SER A 429 6.91 -1.99 -18.45
N ALA A 430 7.45 -3.15 -18.77
CA ALA A 430 7.63 -3.64 -20.12
C ALA A 430 7.02 -5.03 -20.22
N GLN A 431 5.99 -5.16 -21.05
CA GLN A 431 5.29 -6.40 -21.37
C GLN A 431 5.69 -6.86 -22.76
N LEU A 432 5.91 -8.16 -22.91
CA LEU A 432 6.19 -8.84 -24.16
C LEU A 432 5.25 -10.03 -24.26
N ALA A 433 4.36 -10.06 -25.25
CA ALA A 433 3.69 -11.29 -25.64
C ALA A 433 4.71 -12.15 -26.38
N MET A 434 5.02 -13.33 -25.84
CA MET A 434 6.16 -14.16 -26.22
C MET A 434 5.95 -14.85 -27.57
N PRO A 435 7.04 -15.17 -28.30
CA PRO A 435 6.94 -15.94 -29.53
C PRO A 435 6.17 -17.26 -29.36
N GLY A 436 5.27 -17.57 -30.29
CA GLY A 436 4.35 -18.72 -30.20
C GLY A 436 3.02 -18.43 -29.48
N SER A 437 2.74 -17.16 -29.20
CA SER A 437 1.39 -16.66 -28.92
C SER A 437 0.62 -16.45 -30.22
N ASP A 438 -0.71 -16.42 -30.17
CA ASP A 438 -1.51 -16.09 -31.36
C ASP A 438 -1.28 -14.64 -31.81
N LEU A 439 -0.98 -13.74 -30.86
CA LEU A 439 -0.59 -12.35 -31.12
C LEU A 439 0.73 -12.02 -30.43
N GLU A 440 1.68 -11.51 -31.22
CA GLU A 440 3.03 -11.14 -30.80
C GLU A 440 3.18 -9.62 -30.78
N PHE A 441 3.30 -9.05 -29.59
CA PHE A 441 3.39 -7.60 -29.40
C PHE A 441 4.21 -7.25 -28.16
N PHE A 442 4.66 -6.00 -28.08
CA PHE A 442 5.28 -5.47 -26.86
C PHE A 442 4.63 -4.15 -26.45
N LYS A 443 4.67 -3.86 -25.14
CA LYS A 443 4.20 -2.60 -24.56
C LYS A 443 5.18 -2.14 -23.49
N VAL A 444 5.49 -0.86 -23.49
CA VAL A 444 6.32 -0.20 -22.49
C VAL A 444 5.55 0.98 -21.94
N ASN A 445 5.43 1.04 -20.61
CA ASN A 445 4.79 2.13 -19.89
C ASN A 445 5.75 2.71 -18.87
N TYR A 446 5.80 4.04 -18.82
CA TYR A 446 6.45 4.80 -17.77
C TYR A 446 5.47 5.77 -17.15
N ARG A 447 5.39 5.77 -15.82
CA ARG A 447 4.67 6.78 -15.03
C ARG A 447 5.63 7.41 -14.05
N GLY A 448 5.74 8.73 -14.08
CA GLY A 448 6.59 9.50 -13.18
C GLY A 448 5.80 10.61 -12.50
N GLU A 449 5.98 10.76 -11.20
CA GLU A 449 5.42 11.84 -10.39
C GLU A 449 6.52 12.44 -9.52
N MET A 450 6.56 13.77 -9.43
CA MET A 450 7.56 14.50 -8.66
C MET A 450 6.89 15.62 -7.87
N TYR A 451 7.22 15.69 -6.58
CA TYR A 451 6.78 16.73 -5.66
C TYR A 451 7.97 17.52 -5.15
N LEU A 452 7.94 18.84 -5.38
CA LEU A 452 8.98 19.77 -4.96
C LEU A 452 8.35 20.84 -4.05
N PRO A 453 8.72 20.91 -2.75
CA PRO A 453 8.24 21.97 -1.88
C PRO A 453 8.86 23.30 -2.31
N ILE A 454 8.03 24.33 -2.54
CA ILE A 454 8.51 25.66 -2.95
C ILE A 454 8.71 26.53 -1.70
N TYR A 455 7.64 26.76 -0.93
CA TYR A 455 7.67 27.57 0.28
C TYR A 455 6.44 27.30 1.15
N GLY A 456 6.63 27.12 2.45
CA GLY A 456 5.54 26.83 3.39
C GLY A 456 4.72 25.61 2.94
N GLU A 457 3.44 25.83 2.68
CA GLU A 457 2.50 24.79 2.24
C GLU A 457 2.45 24.60 0.71
N PHE A 458 3.11 25.47 -0.06
CA PHE A 458 3.09 25.41 -1.52
C PHE A 458 4.04 24.33 -2.05
N THR A 459 3.48 23.36 -2.77
CA THR A 459 4.21 22.28 -3.43
C THR A 459 3.96 22.29 -4.93
N PHE A 460 5.03 22.23 -5.72
CA PHE A 460 4.95 21.96 -7.15
C PHE A 460 4.81 20.45 -7.38
N HIS A 461 3.83 20.06 -8.19
CA HIS A 461 3.60 18.67 -8.57
C HIS A 461 3.69 18.53 -10.10
N LEU A 462 4.59 17.66 -10.56
CA LEU A 462 4.73 17.28 -11.95
C LEU A 462 4.38 15.81 -12.11
N ARG A 463 3.46 15.50 -13.03
CA ARG A 463 3.11 14.13 -13.43
C ARG A 463 3.31 13.93 -14.93
N GLY A 464 3.88 12.80 -15.30
CA GLY A 464 4.06 12.38 -16.69
C GLY A 464 3.74 10.89 -16.86
N GLU A 465 3.17 10.55 -18.01
CA GLU A 465 2.83 9.19 -18.39
C GLU A 465 3.19 9.00 -19.87
N LEU A 466 4.01 7.99 -20.16
CA LEU A 466 4.50 7.66 -21.50
C LEU A 466 4.18 6.19 -21.76
N GLY A 467 3.55 5.90 -22.89
CA GLY A 467 3.23 4.56 -23.34
C GLY A 467 3.66 4.39 -24.80
N TYR A 468 4.29 3.26 -25.11
CA TYR A 468 4.62 2.87 -26.48
C TYR A 468 4.49 1.36 -26.62
N GLY A 469 3.96 0.89 -27.74
CA GLY A 469 3.79 -0.52 -28.01
C GLY A 469 3.53 -0.75 -29.48
N ASP A 470 3.92 -1.92 -29.96
CA ASP A 470 3.79 -2.31 -31.35
C ASP A 470 3.67 -3.83 -31.48
N GLY A 471 3.17 -4.27 -32.64
CA GLY A 471 3.20 -5.66 -33.07
C GLY A 471 4.61 -6.06 -33.52
N TYR A 472 4.91 -7.34 -33.46
CA TYR A 472 6.11 -7.90 -34.07
C TYR A 472 5.86 -9.33 -34.56
N GLY A 473 6.81 -9.90 -35.29
CA GLY A 473 6.67 -11.25 -35.82
C GLY A 473 5.55 -11.32 -36.86
N ASP A 474 4.57 -12.17 -36.61
CA ASP A 474 3.40 -12.35 -37.49
C ASP A 474 2.30 -11.30 -37.24
N THR A 475 2.37 -10.57 -36.13
CA THR A 475 1.43 -9.48 -35.84
C THR A 475 1.99 -8.15 -36.32
N THR A 476 1.30 -7.51 -37.26
CA THR A 476 1.79 -6.32 -37.98
C THR A 476 1.64 -5.01 -37.20
N GLU A 477 0.73 -4.97 -36.23
CA GLU A 477 0.43 -3.78 -35.43
C GLU A 477 0.01 -4.17 -34.00
N LEU A 478 0.06 -3.22 -33.07
CA LEU A 478 -0.44 -3.45 -31.71
C LEU A 478 -1.94 -3.79 -31.75
N PRO A 479 -2.38 -4.92 -31.15
CA PRO A 479 -3.80 -5.29 -31.13
C PRO A 479 -4.66 -4.16 -30.59
N PHE A 480 -5.79 -3.88 -31.25
CA PHE A 480 -6.62 -2.70 -30.94
C PHE A 480 -7.17 -2.66 -29.51
N TYR A 481 -7.34 -3.82 -28.88
CA TYR A 481 -7.77 -3.94 -27.49
C TYR A 481 -6.65 -3.70 -26.47
N GLU A 482 -5.41 -3.56 -26.94
CA GLU A 482 -4.23 -3.20 -26.15
C GLU A 482 -3.80 -1.74 -26.33
N HIS A 483 -4.54 -0.93 -27.11
CA HIS A 483 -4.21 0.47 -27.39
C HIS A 483 -4.17 1.36 -26.14
N PHE A 484 -3.44 2.46 -26.26
CA PHE A 484 -3.39 3.52 -25.25
C PHE A 484 -4.46 4.58 -25.51
N PHE A 485 -5.15 5.02 -24.46
CA PHE A 485 -6.19 6.05 -24.55
C PHE A 485 -5.83 7.27 -23.71
N ALA A 486 -6.23 8.46 -24.17
CA ALA A 486 -6.05 9.72 -23.47
C ALA A 486 -7.32 10.59 -23.52
N GLY A 487 -7.42 11.52 -22.56
CA GLY A 487 -8.60 12.33 -22.28
C GLY A 487 -9.25 11.99 -20.93
N GLY A 488 -9.98 12.93 -20.34
CA GLY A 488 -10.67 12.76 -19.07
C GLY A 488 -9.80 13.04 -17.83
N PHE A 489 -10.36 12.79 -16.64
CA PHE A 489 -9.74 13.16 -15.36
C PHE A 489 -8.38 12.48 -15.11
N GLY A 490 -8.21 11.25 -15.60
CA GLY A 490 -7.04 10.40 -15.35
C GLY A 490 -5.80 10.77 -16.17
N SER A 491 -5.96 11.53 -17.25
CA SER A 491 -4.89 11.96 -18.16
C SER A 491 -4.97 13.46 -18.44
N VAL A 492 -5.60 13.88 -19.54
CA VAL A 492 -5.73 15.28 -19.95
C VAL A 492 -7.13 15.80 -19.64
N ARG A 493 -7.23 16.58 -18.55
CA ARG A 493 -8.48 17.23 -18.13
C ARG A 493 -8.94 18.26 -19.16
N GLY A 494 -10.25 18.42 -19.30
CA GLY A 494 -10.89 19.32 -20.27
C GLY A 494 -11.28 18.62 -21.58
N PHE A 495 -10.69 17.46 -21.87
CA PHE A 495 -11.15 16.56 -22.93
C PHE A 495 -12.05 15.47 -22.35
N GLU A 496 -13.00 14.99 -23.16
CA GLU A 496 -13.81 13.83 -22.84
C GLU A 496 -12.93 12.57 -22.77
N THR A 497 -13.32 11.59 -21.95
CA THR A 497 -12.55 10.36 -21.72
C THR A 497 -12.33 9.60 -23.04
N ASN A 498 -11.11 9.11 -23.27
CA ASN A 498 -10.70 8.32 -24.44
C ASN A 498 -10.86 9.01 -25.81
N THR A 499 -10.95 10.35 -25.85
CA THR A 499 -11.20 11.10 -27.11
C THR A 499 -9.95 11.67 -27.77
N LEU A 500 -8.80 11.67 -27.11
CA LEU A 500 -7.55 12.15 -27.68
C LEU A 500 -6.81 11.03 -28.39
N GLY A 501 -6.49 11.25 -29.67
CA GLY A 501 -5.76 10.29 -30.51
C GLY A 501 -6.39 10.11 -31.89
N PRO A 502 -5.91 9.11 -32.66
CA PRO A 502 -6.52 8.70 -33.92
C PRO A 502 -8.01 8.34 -33.76
N ARG A 503 -8.80 8.53 -34.82
CA ARG A 503 -10.21 8.18 -34.86
C ARG A 503 -10.42 7.06 -35.88
N SER A 504 -11.25 6.09 -35.52
CA SER A 504 -11.60 4.96 -36.38
C SER A 504 -12.52 5.36 -37.53
N THR A 505 -12.49 4.59 -38.60
CA THR A 505 -13.35 4.77 -39.77
C THR A 505 -14.71 4.10 -39.52
N PRO A 506 -15.83 4.85 -39.59
CA PRO A 506 -17.15 4.28 -39.38
C PRO A 506 -17.46 3.10 -40.32
N PRO A 507 -18.23 2.10 -39.88
CA PRO A 507 -18.64 1.00 -40.74
C PRO A 507 -19.49 1.47 -41.91
N ILE A 508 -19.26 0.86 -43.08
CA ILE A 508 -20.18 0.90 -44.20
C ILE A 508 -21.19 -0.22 -44.00
N LEU A 509 -22.48 0.06 -44.16
CA LEU A 509 -23.54 -0.93 -43.94
C LEU A 509 -24.37 -1.09 -45.19
N TYR A 510 -24.73 -2.34 -45.51
CA TYR A 510 -25.83 -2.59 -46.42
C TYR A 510 -27.12 -2.03 -45.80
N GLN A 511 -27.87 -1.29 -46.62
CA GLN A 511 -29.15 -0.74 -46.20
C GLN A 511 -30.16 -1.87 -46.05
N THR A 512 -30.85 -1.89 -44.91
CA THR A 512 -31.99 -2.79 -44.68
C THR A 512 -33.27 -2.01 -44.93
N GLY A 513 -33.91 -2.25 -46.08
CA GLY A 513 -35.23 -1.75 -46.40
C GLY A 513 -36.15 -2.89 -46.84
N PHE A 514 -37.44 -2.61 -46.91
CA PHE A 514 -38.38 -3.50 -47.57
C PHE A 514 -38.51 -3.06 -49.02
N ALA A 515 -38.57 -4.03 -49.95
CA ALA A 515 -38.94 -3.73 -51.32
C ALA A 515 -40.31 -3.04 -51.31
N ALA A 516 -40.36 -1.78 -51.75
CA ALA A 516 -41.61 -1.05 -51.84
C ALA A 516 -42.46 -1.63 -52.99
N THR A 517 -43.58 -2.27 -52.64
CA THR A 517 -44.66 -2.51 -53.60
C THR A 517 -45.39 -1.19 -53.82
N ALA A 518 -45.31 -0.65 -55.03
CA ALA A 518 -46.18 0.46 -55.46
C ALA A 518 -47.65 0.03 -55.52
#